data_AF-A0A258CR74-F1
#
_entry.id   AF-A0A258CR74-F1
#
_cell.length_a   1.000
_cell.length_b   1.000
_cell.length_c   1.000
_cell.angle_alpha   90.00
_cell.angle_beta   90.00
_cell.angle_gamma   90.00
#
_symmetry.space_group_name_H-M   'P 1'
#
loop_
_entity.id
_entity.type
_entity.pdbx_description
1 polymer ?
#
loop_
_entity_poly.entity_id
_entity_poly.type
_entity_poly.pdbx_seq_one_letter_code
_entity_poly.pdbx_strand_id
1 'polypeptide(L)'
;MARLSRPWPLLASQGWRWRHPHLWRGRVFDPHDARQVMSYAVLRLRRATRDVFLLNHIEALDYALIARHLGLSVGEVQARVADALCELSRTVDLIERVRPKLINSSNAEHPDV
;
A
#
# COMPACT_ATOMS: atom_id res chain seq x y z
N MET A 1 6.30 18.79 -11.14
CA MET A 1 7.05 19.09 -9.89
C MET A 1 6.87 17.94 -8.92
N ALA A 2 7.87 17.06 -8.78
CA ALA A 2 7.82 15.98 -7.79
C ALA A 2 7.94 16.61 -6.40
N ARG A 3 6.85 16.63 -5.61
CA ARG A 3 6.94 16.97 -4.19
C ARG A 3 7.92 15.96 -3.59
N LEU A 4 9.09 16.44 -3.17
CA LEU A 4 10.01 15.69 -2.31
C LEU A 4 9.15 15.14 -1.17
N SER A 5 8.83 13.85 -1.24
CA SER A 5 8.00 13.21 -0.25
C SER A 5 8.79 13.27 1.05
N ARG A 6 8.42 14.17 1.96
CA ARG A 6 9.04 14.28 3.27
C ARG A 6 9.04 12.88 3.90
N PRO A 7 10.15 12.44 4.50
CA PRO A 7 10.20 11.13 5.13
C PRO A 7 9.11 11.08 6.21
N TRP A 8 8.34 10.00 6.22
CA TRP A 8 7.16 9.87 7.08
C TRP A 8 7.42 10.12 8.59
N PRO A 9 8.61 9.85 9.18
CA PRO A 9 8.84 10.14 10.60
C PRO A 9 8.72 11.62 10.95
N LEU A 10 8.86 12.51 9.96
CA LEU A 10 8.79 13.97 10.16
C LEU A 10 7.36 14.52 10.07
N LEU A 11 6.34 13.68 9.89
CA LEU A 11 4.94 14.11 9.75
C LEU A 11 4.11 13.57 10.91
N ALA A 12 3.52 14.48 11.69
CA ALA A 12 2.63 14.13 12.80
C ALA A 12 1.47 13.22 12.37
N SER A 13 0.92 13.43 11.16
CA SER A 13 -0.15 12.59 10.58
C SER A 13 0.27 11.14 10.29
N GLN A 14 1.57 10.84 10.31
CA GLN A 14 2.13 9.50 10.13
C GLN A 14 2.59 8.88 11.47
N GLY A 15 2.42 9.59 12.59
CA GLY A 15 2.91 9.16 13.90
C GLY A 15 2.38 7.80 14.35
N TRP A 16 1.20 7.41 13.90
CA TRP A 16 0.61 6.09 14.16
C TRP A 16 1.44 4.93 13.61
N ARG A 17 2.24 5.13 12.55
CA ARG A 17 3.12 4.10 11.97
C ARG A 17 4.25 3.68 12.90
N TRP A 18 4.64 4.49 13.87
CA TRP A 18 5.71 4.16 14.82
C TRP A 18 5.46 2.84 15.56
N ARG A 19 4.19 2.50 15.85
CA ARG A 19 3.82 1.24 16.55
C ARG A 19 3.74 0.03 15.61
N HIS A 20 3.94 0.22 14.31
CA HIS A 20 3.79 -0.81 13.30
C HIS A 20 5.03 -0.85 12.39
N PRO A 21 6.11 -1.53 12.80
CA PRO A 21 7.36 -1.62 12.03
C PRO A 21 7.17 -2.11 10.59
N HIS A 22 6.19 -2.99 10.38
CA HIS A 22 5.80 -3.42 9.04
C HIS A 22 5.44 -2.23 8.16
N LEU A 23 4.87 -1.15 8.68
CA LEU A 23 4.51 0.04 7.93
C LEU A 23 5.65 1.05 7.82
N TRP A 24 6.91 0.79 8.20
CA TRP A 24 7.95 1.85 8.11
C TRP A 24 8.54 2.07 6.72
N ARG A 25 8.39 1.10 5.81
CA ARG A 25 8.87 1.24 4.41
C ARG A 25 7.84 1.99 3.57
N GLY A 26 8.32 2.67 2.52
CA GLY A 26 7.47 3.33 1.53
C GLY A 26 7.16 4.79 1.87
N ARG A 27 6.42 5.43 0.97
CA ARG A 27 6.11 6.87 1.05
C ARG A 27 5.02 7.16 2.09
N VAL A 28 4.80 8.45 2.32
CA VAL A 28 3.66 8.98 3.08
C VAL A 28 2.38 8.71 2.29
N PHE A 29 1.31 8.34 2.99
CA PHE A 29 -0.02 8.15 2.42
C PHE A 29 -1.08 8.53 3.47
N ASP A 30 -2.23 9.03 3.03
CA ASP A 30 -3.39 9.18 3.91
C ASP A 30 -4.04 7.81 4.14
N PRO A 31 -4.11 7.30 5.38
CA PRO A 31 -4.73 6.02 5.64
C PRO A 31 -6.24 6.02 5.35
N HIS A 32 -6.91 7.17 5.26
CA HIS A 32 -8.35 7.28 4.93
C HIS A 32 -8.62 7.34 3.42
N ASP A 33 -7.59 7.61 2.60
CA ASP A 33 -7.70 7.60 1.15
C ASP A 33 -7.37 6.21 0.61
N ALA A 34 -8.40 5.48 0.19
CA ALA A 34 -8.27 4.11 -0.32
C ALA A 34 -7.29 4.01 -1.51
N ARG A 35 -7.22 5.03 -2.37
CA ARG A 35 -6.30 5.05 -3.51
C ARG A 35 -4.85 5.18 -3.04
N GLN A 36 -4.60 6.03 -2.04
CA GLN A 36 -3.26 6.18 -1.47
C GLN A 36 -2.83 4.94 -0.68
N VAL A 37 -3.74 4.30 0.06
CA VAL A 37 -3.50 3.03 0.73
C VAL A 37 -3.13 1.94 -0.27
N MET A 38 -3.90 1.80 -1.36
CA MET A 38 -3.62 0.80 -2.39
C MET A 38 -2.30 1.08 -3.11
N SER A 39 -2.03 2.34 -3.49
CA SER A 39 -0.77 2.73 -4.10
C SER A 39 0.43 2.40 -3.19
N TYR A 40 0.30 2.67 -1.89
CA TYR A 40 1.31 2.32 -0.90
C TYR A 40 1.51 0.80 -0.79
N ALA A 41 0.43 0.02 -0.74
CA ALA A 41 0.49 -1.44 -0.65
C ALA A 41 1.18 -2.06 -1.89
N VAL A 42 0.82 -1.63 -3.10
CA VAL A 42 1.45 -2.09 -4.36
C VAL A 42 2.92 -1.73 -4.40
N LEU A 43 3.29 -0.51 -4.00
CA LEU A 43 4.70 -0.07 -4.02
C LEU A 43 5.58 -0.83 -3.02
N ARG A 44 4.98 -1.47 -2.01
CA ARG A 44 5.69 -2.27 -1.01
C ARG A 44 5.94 -3.71 -1.40
N LEU A 45 5.22 -4.23 -2.39
CA LEU A 45 5.45 -5.56 -2.92
C LEU A 45 6.92 -5.72 -3.31
N ARG A 46 7.45 -6.92 -3.12
CA ARG A 46 8.80 -7.28 -3.60
C ARG A 46 8.86 -6.99 -5.11
N ARG A 47 9.96 -6.43 -5.60
CA ARG A 47 10.08 -5.97 -7.01
C ARG A 47 9.60 -7.02 -8.03
N ALA A 48 10.10 -8.25 -7.93
CA ALA A 48 9.72 -9.34 -8.85
C ALA A 48 8.22 -9.68 -8.78
N THR A 49 7.63 -9.65 -7.58
CA THR A 49 6.20 -9.88 -7.33
C THR A 49 5.35 -8.72 -7.86
N ARG A 50 5.81 -7.49 -7.65
CA ARG A 50 5.15 -6.26 -8.11
C ARG A 50 5.10 -6.19 -9.63
N ASP A 51 6.21 -6.49 -10.30
CA ASP A 51 6.31 -6.38 -11.75
C ASP A 51 5.35 -7.38 -12.42
N VAL A 52 5.31 -8.64 -11.95
CA VAL A 52 4.30 -9.64 -12.37
C VAL A 52 2.87 -9.17 -12.10
N PHE A 53 2.60 -8.65 -10.90
CA PHE A 53 1.26 -8.19 -10.52
C PHE A 53 0.76 -7.06 -11.42
N LEU A 54 1.61 -6.07 -11.71
CA LEU A 54 1.27 -4.92 -12.56
C LEU A 54 1.06 -5.34 -14.02
N LEU A 55 1.93 -6.19 -14.57
CA LEU A 55 1.76 -6.71 -15.94
C LEU A 55 0.43 -7.47 -16.11
N ASN A 56 0.03 -8.23 -15.08
CA ASN A 56 -1.23 -8.95 -15.12
C ASN A 56 -2.45 -8.04 -14.91
N HIS A 57 -2.45 -7.19 -13.88
CA HIS A 57 -3.65 -6.48 -13.44
C HIS A 57 -3.83 -5.10 -14.07
N ILE A 58 -2.77 -4.50 -14.61
CA ILE A 58 -2.82 -3.17 -15.25
C ILE A 58 -2.66 -3.29 -16.76
N GLU A 59 -1.68 -4.08 -17.22
CA GLU A 59 -1.44 -4.28 -18.65
C GLU A 59 -2.25 -5.43 -19.26
N ALA A 60 -3.00 -6.18 -18.43
CA ALA A 60 -3.86 -7.30 -18.84
C ALA A 60 -3.13 -8.38 -19.66
N LEU A 61 -1.82 -8.56 -19.42
CA LEU A 61 -1.04 -9.59 -20.10
C LEU A 61 -1.37 -10.96 -19.51
N ASP A 62 -1.49 -11.97 -20.38
CA ASP A 62 -1.67 -13.34 -19.93
C ASP A 62 -0.41 -13.90 -19.26
N TYR A 63 -0.58 -14.95 -18.46
CA TYR A 63 0.53 -15.53 -17.69
C TYR A 63 1.66 -16.08 -18.57
N ALA A 64 1.37 -16.54 -19.79
CA ALA A 64 2.39 -17.09 -20.70
C ALA A 64 3.26 -15.96 -21.29
N LEU A 65 2.64 -14.83 -21.61
CA LEU A 65 3.32 -13.66 -22.13
C LEU A 65 4.15 -12.97 -21.05
N ILE A 66 3.65 -12.89 -19.81
CA ILE A 66 4.43 -12.45 -18.64
C ILE A 66 5.62 -13.38 -18.40
N ALA A 67 5.39 -14.70 -18.43
CA ALA A 67 6.43 -15.70 -18.25
C ALA A 67 7.56 -15.52 -19.29
N ARG A 68 7.20 -15.36 -20.57
CA ARG A 68 8.15 -15.09 -21.65
C ARG A 68 8.86 -13.74 -21.47
N HIS A 69 8.15 -12.69 -21.09
CA HIS A 69 8.70 -11.34 -20.94
C HIS A 69 9.73 -11.25 -19.81
N LEU A 70 9.51 -12.00 -18.72
CA LEU A 70 10.36 -11.96 -17.52
C LEU A 70 11.34 -13.13 -17.41
N GLY A 71 11.33 -14.08 -18.36
CA GLY A 71 12.18 -15.26 -18.32
C GLY A 71 11.82 -16.24 -17.19
N LEU A 72 10.53 -16.41 -16.94
CA LEU A 72 9.97 -17.23 -15.86
C LEU A 72 9.17 -18.41 -16.42
N SER A 73 8.89 -19.40 -15.58
CA SER A 73 7.84 -20.38 -15.87
C SER A 73 6.44 -19.82 -15.53
N VAL A 74 5.40 -20.36 -16.18
CA VAL A 74 4.00 -19.99 -15.88
C VAL A 74 3.64 -20.27 -14.43
N GLY A 75 4.14 -21.37 -13.85
CA GLY A 75 3.91 -21.70 -12.44
C GLY A 75 4.52 -20.66 -11.49
N GLU A 76 5.71 -20.15 -11.80
CA GLU A 76 6.31 -19.06 -11.02
C GLU A 76 5.55 -17.74 -11.17
N VAL A 77 4.97 -17.46 -12.35
CA VAL A 77 4.09 -16.28 -12.54
C VAL A 77 2.86 -16.41 -11.66
N GLN A 78 2.18 -17.57 -11.69
CA GLN A 78 1.02 -17.84 -10.83
C GLN A 78 1.36 -17.69 -9.35
N ALA A 79 2.47 -18.27 -8.89
CA ALA A 79 2.93 -18.15 -7.51
C ALA A 79 3.17 -16.69 -7.12
N ARG A 80 3.85 -15.91 -7.98
CA ARG A 80 4.08 -14.48 -7.72
C ARG A 80 2.80 -13.65 -7.71
N VAL A 81 1.81 -13.96 -8.56
CA VAL A 81 0.49 -13.31 -8.50
C VAL A 81 -0.21 -13.62 -7.17
N ALA A 82 -0.22 -14.89 -6.75
CA ALA A 82 -0.81 -15.28 -5.48
C ALA A 82 -0.13 -14.59 -4.29
N ASP A 83 1.22 -14.58 -4.27
CA ASP A 83 2.01 -13.87 -3.26
C ASP A 83 1.66 -12.38 -3.21
N ALA A 84 1.52 -11.74 -4.38
CA ALA A 84 1.14 -10.33 -4.47
C ALA A 84 -0.22 -10.06 -3.81
N LEU A 85 -1.22 -10.88 -4.13
CA LEU A 85 -2.57 -10.75 -3.55
C LEU A 85 -2.55 -10.95 -2.04
N CYS A 86 -1.82 -11.95 -1.54
CA CYS A 86 -1.66 -12.19 -0.11
C CYS A 86 -0.94 -11.03 0.60
N GLU A 87 0.16 -10.51 0.03
CA GLU A 87 0.89 -9.37 0.60
C GLU A 87 0.05 -8.08 0.59
N LEU A 88 -0.72 -7.86 -0.47
CA LEU A 88 -1.64 -6.72 -0.58
C LEU A 88 -2.74 -6.79 0.49
N SER A 89 -3.46 -7.90 0.58
CA SER A 89 -4.52 -8.10 1.58
C SER A 89 -3.97 -7.89 2.99
N ARG A 90 -2.86 -8.54 3.36
CA ARG A 90 -2.24 -8.36 4.69
C ARG A 90 -1.89 -6.90 4.98
N THR A 91 -1.42 -6.16 3.98
CA THR A 91 -1.03 -4.75 4.16
C THR A 91 -2.25 -3.86 4.33
N VAL A 92 -3.29 -4.06 3.51
CA VAL A 92 -4.54 -3.29 3.58
C VAL A 92 -5.25 -3.58 4.90
N ASP A 93 -5.42 -4.85 5.27
CA ASP A 93 -6.08 -5.26 6.52
C ASP A 93 -5.36 -4.70 7.76
N LEU A 94 -4.01 -4.67 7.73
CA LEU A 94 -3.23 -4.04 8.78
C LEU A 94 -3.53 -2.55 8.86
N ILE A 95 -3.50 -1.83 7.73
CA ILE A 95 -3.76 -0.40 7.69
C ILE A 95 -5.18 -0.09 8.17
N GLU A 96 -6.18 -0.85 7.74
CA GLU A 96 -7.57 -0.68 8.19
C GLU A 96 -7.70 -0.87 9.69
N ARG A 97 -7.05 -1.88 10.26
CA ARG A 97 -7.07 -2.16 11.69
C ARG A 97 -6.38 -1.08 12.53
N VAL A 98 -5.32 -0.48 12.01
CA VAL A 98 -4.47 0.46 12.76
C VAL A 98 -4.66 1.93 12.34
N ARG A 99 -5.54 2.18 11.38
CA ARG A 99 -5.92 3.53 10.91
C ARG A 99 -6.36 4.37 12.10
N PRO A 100 -5.79 5.57 12.30
CA PRO A 100 -6.25 6.50 13.33
C PRO A 100 -7.73 6.81 13.13
N LYS A 101 -8.53 6.75 14.20
CA LYS A 101 -9.90 7.24 14.15
C LYS A 101 -9.86 8.75 13.92
N LEU A 102 -10.68 9.25 13.00
CA LEU A 102 -10.95 10.68 12.91
C LEU A 102 -11.57 11.09 14.25
N ILE A 103 -10.82 11.85 15.06
CA ILE A 103 -11.39 12.49 16.24
C ILE A 103 -12.28 13.60 15.68
N ASN A 104 -13.59 13.34 15.63
CA ASN A 104 -14.57 14.34 15.28
C ASN A 104 -14.38 15.52 16.24
N SER A 105 -13.85 16.62 15.71
CA SER A 105 -13.70 17.89 16.45
C SER A 105 -15.06 18.60 16.63
N SER A 106 -16.17 17.93 16.34
CA SER A 106 -17.54 18.47 16.46
C SER A 106 -18.04 18.60 17.90
N ASN A 107 -17.26 18.21 18.91
CA ASN A 107 -17.63 18.38 20.33
C ASN A 107 -16.86 19.51 21.02
N ALA A 108 -16.15 20.37 20.28
CA ALA A 108 -15.35 21.46 20.84
C ALA A 108 -15.92 22.88 20.63
N GLU A 109 -17.16 23.02 20.15
CA GLU A 109 -17.88 24.30 20.13
C GLU A 109 -19.28 24.14 20.73
N HIS A 110 -19.35 24.27 22.06
CA HIS A 110 -20.22 25.24 22.78
C HIS A 110 -20.03 25.04 24.30
N PRO A 111 -19.10 25.76 24.95
CA PRO A 111 -19.37 26.30 26.28
C PRO A 111 -20.07 27.66 26.14
N ASP A 112 -21.13 27.86 26.93
CA ASP A 112 -21.87 29.11 27.19
C ASP A 112 -22.77 29.59 26.02
N VAL A 113 -24.09 29.81 26.17
CA VAL A 113 -24.87 30.47 27.24
C VAL A 113 -26.27 29.84 27.35
#